data_AF-A0A923PUI2-F1
#
_entry.id   AF-A0A923PUI2-F1
#
_cell.length_a   1.000
_cell.length_b   1.000
_cell.length_c   1.000
_cell.angle_alpha   90.00
_cell.angle_beta   90.00
_cell.angle_gamma   90.00
#
_symmetry.space_group_name_H-M   'P 1'
#
loop_
_entity.id
_entity.type
_entity.pdbx_description
1 polymer ?
#
loop_
_entity_poly.entity_id
_entity_poly.type
_entity_poly.pdbx_seq_one_letter_code
_entity_poly.pdbx_strand_id
1 'polypeptide(L)'
;MGNRLAAAAGSALGAGAEAVVLIGGDCPYIETSHLKAAAVMLERTDVVIGPARDGGYYLIGVRRLERAMFTGIAWSSALVLVQARERCAAAGLSVVELGELEDVDDEASWRRAAAAGVLG
;
A
#
# COMPACT_ATOMS: atom_id res chain seq x y z
N MET A 1 -1.04 14.12 0.23
CA MET A 1 -0.84 12.84 -0.48
C MET A 1 -2.17 12.22 -0.93
N GLY A 2 -3.08 11.86 0.00
CA GLY A 2 -4.26 11.04 -0.29
C GLY A 2 -5.17 11.44 -1.45
N ASN A 3 -5.48 12.73 -1.63
CA ASN A 3 -6.30 13.17 -2.77
C ASN A 3 -5.64 12.89 -4.13
N ARG A 4 -4.31 12.92 -4.22
CA ARG A 4 -3.58 12.59 -5.45
C ARG A 4 -3.63 11.09 -5.73
N LEU A 5 -3.47 10.25 -4.69
CA LEU A 5 -3.57 8.80 -4.81
C LEU A 5 -4.98 8.36 -5.21
N ALA A 6 -6.01 8.94 -4.59
CA ALA A 6 -7.41 8.70 -4.96
C ALA A 6 -7.71 9.12 -6.40
N ALA A 7 -7.16 10.27 -6.83
CA ALA A 7 -7.33 10.74 -8.21
C ALA A 7 -6.61 9.82 -9.22
N ALA A 8 -5.37 9.40 -8.92
CA ALA A 8 -4.61 8.48 -9.77
C ALA A 8 -5.31 7.12 -9.90
N ALA A 9 -5.71 6.52 -8.78
CA ALA A 9 -6.44 5.26 -8.77
C ALA A 9 -7.80 5.40 -9.50
N GLY A 10 -8.53 6.48 -9.25
CA GLY A 10 -9.80 6.74 -9.91
C GLY A 10 -9.66 6.94 -11.42
N SER A 11 -8.60 7.60 -11.87
CA SER A 11 -8.33 7.80 -13.30
C SER A 11 -8.00 6.48 -14.00
N ALA A 12 -7.18 5.63 -13.38
CA ALA A 12 -6.80 4.34 -13.96
C ALA A 12 -7.98 3.36 -14.02
N LEU A 13 -8.76 3.26 -12.94
CA LEU A 13 -10.01 2.46 -12.94
C LEU A 13 -11.03 3.02 -13.94
N GLY A 14 -11.17 4.34 -14.03
CA GLY A 14 -12.04 5.00 -14.99
C GLY A 14 -11.61 4.81 -16.46
N ALA A 15 -10.34 4.54 -16.71
CA ALA A 15 -9.79 4.19 -18.02
C ALA A 15 -9.96 2.70 -18.38
N GLY A 16 -10.61 1.90 -17.52
CA GLY A 16 -10.89 0.48 -17.76
C GLY A 16 -9.91 -0.48 -17.11
N ALA A 17 -9.01 -0.02 -16.23
CA ALA A 17 -8.22 -0.94 -15.42
C ALA A 17 -9.13 -1.71 -14.45
N GLU A 18 -8.93 -3.01 -14.33
CA GLU A 18 -9.68 -3.84 -13.39
C GLU A 18 -9.22 -3.60 -11.94
N ALA A 19 -7.92 -3.35 -11.74
CA ALA A 19 -7.36 -3.01 -10.45
C ALA A 19 -6.16 -2.08 -10.60
N VAL A 20 -5.82 -1.37 -9.53
CA VAL A 20 -4.68 -0.45 -9.46
C VAL A 20 -3.85 -0.80 -8.24
N VAL A 21 -2.54 -0.92 -8.43
CA VAL A 21 -1.57 -1.08 -7.33
C VAL A 21 -0.78 0.22 -7.19
N LEU A 22 -0.82 0.79 -5.99
CA LEU A 22 -0.03 1.96 -5.59
C LEU A 22 1.09 1.48 -4.67
N ILE A 23 2.30 2.00 -4.90
CA ILE A 23 3.51 1.57 -4.20
C ILE A 23 4.18 2.80 -3.59
N GLY A 24 4.65 2.69 -2.34
CA GLY A 24 5.51 3.66 -1.68
C GLY A 24 6.92 3.63 -2.28
N GLY A 25 7.52 4.80 -2.51
CA GLY A 25 8.86 4.90 -3.11
C GLY A 25 10.01 4.62 -2.14
N ASP A 26 9.69 4.34 -0.88
CA ASP A 26 10.56 4.32 0.30
C ASP A 26 10.83 2.92 0.88
N CYS A 27 10.27 1.87 0.27
CA CYS A 27 10.54 0.49 0.66
C CYS A 27 11.47 -0.22 -0.36
N PRO A 28 12.80 -0.21 -0.16
CA PRO A 28 13.75 -0.84 -1.08
C PRO A 28 13.66 -2.38 -1.07
N TYR A 29 13.01 -2.96 -0.06
CA TYR A 29 12.77 -4.40 0.04
C TYR A 29 11.59 -4.88 -0.81
N ILE A 30 10.87 -3.98 -1.50
CA ILE A 30 9.81 -4.40 -2.39
C ILE A 30 10.38 -5.16 -3.59
N GLU A 31 9.80 -6.33 -3.84
CA GLU A 31 10.19 -7.21 -4.94
C GLU A 31 9.02 -7.42 -5.91
N THR A 32 9.33 -7.87 -7.14
CA THR A 32 8.30 -8.26 -8.12
C THR A 32 7.36 -9.35 -7.60
N SER A 33 7.83 -10.21 -6.68
CA SER A 33 7.01 -11.23 -6.01
C SER A 33 5.82 -10.63 -5.27
N HIS A 34 6.01 -9.52 -4.56
CA HIS A 34 4.95 -8.79 -3.84
C HIS A 34 3.91 -8.20 -4.80
N LEU A 35 4.34 -7.66 -5.95
CA LEU A 35 3.43 -7.11 -6.96
C LEU A 35 2.58 -8.21 -7.60
N LYS A 36 3.19 -9.36 -7.91
CA LYS A 36 2.47 -10.53 -8.41
C LYS A 36 1.46 -11.05 -7.40
N ALA A 37 1.86 -11.15 -6.13
CA ALA A 37 0.96 -11.57 -5.06
C ALA A 37 -0.22 -10.61 -4.90
N ALA A 38 0.03 -9.29 -4.93
CA ALA A 38 -1.02 -8.27 -4.89
C ALA A 38 -2.00 -8.43 -6.05
N ALA A 39 -1.50 -8.58 -7.28
CA ALA A 39 -2.34 -8.75 -8.47
C ALA A 39 -3.24 -9.99 -8.35
N VAL A 40 -2.68 -11.14 -7.97
CA VAL A 40 -3.43 -12.40 -7.79
C VAL A 40 -4.52 -12.25 -6.72
N MET A 41 -4.21 -11.59 -5.60
CA MET A 41 -5.20 -11.43 -4.53
C MET A 41 -6.33 -10.48 -4.93
N LEU A 42 -6.03 -9.42 -5.71
CA LEU A 42 -7.03 -8.47 -6.22
C LEU A 42 -8.04 -9.10 -7.19
N GLU A 43 -7.76 -10.26 -7.77
CA GLU A 43 -8.75 -11.03 -8.53
C GLU A 43 -9.94 -11.44 -7.66
N ARG A 44 -9.73 -11.61 -6.34
CA ARG A 44 -10.73 -12.13 -5.41
C ARG A 44 -11.09 -11.17 -4.28
N THR A 45 -10.32 -10.12 -4.05
CA THR A 45 -10.57 -9.12 -2.99
C THR A 45 -10.63 -7.69 -3.51
N ASP A 46 -11.29 -6.83 -2.74
CA ASP A 46 -11.47 -5.43 -3.13
C ASP A 46 -10.21 -4.59 -2.89
N VAL A 47 -9.49 -4.91 -1.81
CA VAL A 47 -8.29 -4.21 -1.37
C VAL A 47 -7.21 -5.21 -0.96
N VAL A 48 -5.96 -4.90 -1.29
CA VAL A 48 -4.77 -5.59 -0.79
C VAL A 48 -3.85 -4.58 -0.14
N ILE A 49 -3.30 -4.87 1.03
CA ILE A 49 -2.38 -3.99 1.75
C ILE A 49 -1.06 -4.73 2.01
N GLY A 50 0.06 -4.10 1.67
CA GLY A 50 1.39 -4.52 2.09
C GLY A 50 1.84 -3.67 3.28
N PRO A 51 1.70 -4.14 4.52
CA PRO A 51 2.04 -3.35 5.71
C PRO A 51 3.53 -3.06 5.79
N ALA A 52 3.87 -1.84 6.23
CA ALA A 52 5.23 -1.44 6.53
C ALA A 52 5.42 -1.41 8.06
N ARG A 53 6.65 -1.63 8.52
CA ARG A 53 6.98 -1.77 9.93
C ARG A 53 6.83 -0.47 10.73
N ASP A 54 6.91 0.69 10.10
CA ASP A 54 6.59 2.00 10.68
C ASP A 54 5.09 2.20 11.00
N GLY A 55 4.22 1.25 10.62
CA GLY A 55 2.77 1.31 10.77
C GLY A 55 2.04 1.98 9.60
N GLY A 56 2.76 2.26 8.52
CA GLY A 56 2.23 2.59 7.21
C GLY A 56 1.98 1.35 6.35
N TYR A 57 2.08 1.53 5.04
CA TYR A 57 2.06 0.45 4.08
C TYR A 57 2.96 0.79 2.90
N TYR A 58 3.77 -0.18 2.46
CA TYR A 58 4.62 -0.03 1.28
C TYR A 58 3.83 -0.26 -0.03
N LEU A 59 2.66 -0.89 0.06
CA LEU A 59 1.80 -1.20 -1.08
C LEU A 59 0.33 -1.12 -0.69
N ILE A 60 -0.50 -0.55 -1.58
CA ILE A 60 -1.96 -0.69 -1.53
C ILE A 60 -2.51 -0.97 -2.93
N GLY A 61 -3.19 -2.10 -3.06
CA GLY A 61 -3.92 -2.51 -4.24
C GLY A 61 -5.42 -2.27 -4.06
N VAL A 62 -6.08 -1.74 -5.09
CA VAL A 62 -7.52 -1.48 -5.08
C VAL A 62 -8.16 -1.93 -6.39
N ARG A 63 -9.18 -2.79 -6.29
CA ARG A 63 -10.10 -3.12 -7.38
C ARG A 63 -11.33 -2.21 -7.32
N ARG A 64 -11.84 -1.99 -6.11
CA ARG A 64 -12.96 -1.08 -5.86
C ARG A 64 -12.48 0.16 -5.12
N LEU A 65 -12.59 1.31 -5.79
CA LEU A 65 -12.22 2.58 -5.18
C LEU A 65 -13.37 3.16 -4.36
N GLU A 66 -13.21 3.14 -3.04
CA GLU A 66 -13.89 4.03 -2.12
C GLU A 66 -13.02 5.26 -1.86
N ARG A 67 -13.53 6.48 -2.06
CA ARG A 67 -12.69 7.68 -1.85
C ARG A 67 -12.36 7.87 -0.37
N ALA A 68 -13.27 7.45 0.51
CA ALA A 68 -13.10 7.57 1.95
C ALA A 68 -11.81 6.90 2.45
N MET A 69 -11.35 5.80 1.83
CA MET A 69 -10.10 5.14 2.23
C MET A 69 -8.83 5.95 1.93
N PHE A 70 -8.89 7.05 1.20
CA PHE A 70 -7.73 7.92 0.93
C PHE A 70 -7.88 9.35 1.46
N THR A 71 -9.11 9.81 1.76
CA THR A 71 -9.40 11.21 2.14
C THR A 71 -9.28 11.45 3.64
N GLY A 72 -8.43 12.38 4.09
CA GLY A 72 -8.31 12.68 5.52
C GLY A 72 -7.56 11.60 6.31
N ILE A 73 -6.70 10.83 5.65
CA ILE A 73 -5.69 10.00 6.32
C ILE A 73 -4.53 10.91 6.75
N ALA A 74 -4.02 10.67 7.96
CA ALA A 74 -2.80 11.30 8.44
C ALA A 74 -1.57 10.59 7.85
N TRP A 75 -1.33 10.82 6.56
CA TRP A 75 -0.16 10.32 5.82
C TRP A 75 1.11 10.76 6.57
N SER A 76 2.01 9.81 6.90
CA SER A 76 3.19 9.98 7.79
C SER A 76 3.00 9.61 9.27
N SER A 77 2.06 8.72 9.60
CA SER A 77 1.95 8.18 10.96
C SER A 77 1.67 6.68 10.95
N ALA A 78 2.08 5.99 12.01
CA ALA A 78 1.76 4.58 12.27
C ALA A 78 0.24 4.27 12.30
N LEU A 79 -0.60 5.31 12.20
CA LEU A 79 -2.06 5.22 12.18
C LEU A 79 -2.61 5.05 10.76
N VAL A 80 -1.81 5.22 9.71
CA VAL A 80 -2.27 5.13 8.32
C VAL A 80 -2.84 3.75 8.01
N LEU A 81 -2.14 2.69 8.42
CA LEU A 81 -2.60 1.31 8.22
C LEU A 81 -3.89 1.03 8.99
N VAL A 82 -3.97 1.48 10.25
CA VAL A 82 -5.16 1.32 11.09
C VAL A 82 -6.37 2.04 10.48
N GLN A 83 -6.19 3.30 10.07
CA GLN A 83 -7.24 4.09 9.43
C GLN A 83 -7.70 3.47 8.11
N ALA A 84 -6.78 2.93 7.30
CA ALA A 84 -7.12 2.24 6.07
C ALA A 84 -7.98 1.00 6.35
N ARG A 85 -7.60 0.16 7.31
CA ARG A 85 -8.36 -1.03 7.74
C ARG A 85 -9.78 -0.66 8.20
N GLU A 86 -9.89 0.31 9.11
CA GLU A 86 -11.18 0.75 9.66
C GLU A 86 -12.12 1.26 8.56
N ARG A 87 -11.58 2.02 7.60
CA ARG A 87 -12.38 2.58 6.50
C ARG A 87 -12.80 1.51 5.50
N CYS A 88 -11.93 0.53 5.21
CA CYS A 88 -12.30 -0.60 4.37
C CYS A 88 -13.41 -1.43 5.04
N ALA A 89 -13.29 -1.69 6.34
CA ALA A 89 -14.32 -2.38 7.12
C ALA A 89 -15.65 -1.61 7.13
N ALA A 90 -15.62 -0.30 7.37
CA ALA A 90 -16.82 0.55 7.35
C ALA A 90 -17.49 0.60 5.97
N ALA A 91 -16.72 0.47 4.89
CA ALA A 91 -17.22 0.41 3.52
C ALA A 91 -17.64 -1.01 3.08
N GLY A 92 -17.48 -2.03 3.95
CA GLY A 92 -17.80 -3.42 3.63
C GLY A 92 -16.88 -4.03 2.56
N LEU A 93 -15.65 -3.52 2.42
CA LEU A 93 -14.67 -4.01 1.45
C LEU A 93 -13.94 -5.23 1.98
N SER A 94 -13.71 -6.21 1.12
CA SER A 94 -12.84 -7.34 1.42
C SER A 94 -11.37 -6.91 1.34
N VAL A 95 -10.61 -7.17 2.41
CA VAL A 95 -9.20 -6.78 2.55
C VAL A 95 -8.34 -8.02 2.79
N VAL A 96 -7.21 -8.11 2.09
CA VAL A 96 -6.14 -9.08 2.35
C VAL A 96 -4.84 -8.35 2.58
N GLU A 97 -4.01 -8.89 3.47
CA GLU A 97 -2.69 -8.33 3.76
C GLU A 97 -1.58 -9.26 3.30
N LEU A 98 -0.54 -8.66 2.71
CA LEU A 98 0.71 -9.34 2.38
C LEU A 98 1.63 -9.40 3.62
N GLY A 99 2.82 -9.99 3.45
CA GLY A 99 3.86 -9.96 4.48
C GLY A 99 4.29 -8.53 4.78
N GLU A 100 4.61 -8.26 6.05
CA GLU A 100 5.18 -6.98 6.48
C GLU A 100 6.61 -6.81 5.94
N LEU A 101 6.92 -5.63 5.43
CA LEU A 101 8.29 -5.26 5.05
C LEU A 101 8.83 -4.13 5.95
N GLU A 102 10.15 -4.11 6.09
CA GLU A 102 10.85 -2.99 6.72
C GLU A 102 11.00 -1.85 5.70
N ASP A 103 10.78 -0.63 6.14
CA ASP A 103 11.03 0.60 5.42
C ASP A 103 12.37 1.22 5.84
N VAL A 104 12.91 2.11 4.99
CA VAL A 104 14.24 2.71 5.20
C VAL A 104 14.13 4.22 5.33
N ASP A 105 14.00 4.68 6.57
CA ASP A 105 13.63 6.08 6.90
C ASP A 105 14.50 6.67 8.01
N ASP A 106 15.41 5.88 8.59
CA ASP A 106 16.41 6.33 9.54
C ASP A 106 17.81 5.78 9.22
N GLU A 107 18.85 6.33 9.87
CA GLU A 107 20.23 5.90 9.61
C GLU A 107 20.43 4.42 9.96
N ALA A 108 19.70 3.90 10.95
CA ALA A 108 19.83 2.51 11.39
C ALA A 108 19.26 1.53 10.36
N SER A 109 18.09 1.81 9.79
CA SER A 109 17.45 1.06 8.70
C SER A 109 18.26 1.18 7.41
N TRP A 110 18.86 2.35 7.12
CA TRP A 110 19.79 2.50 6.01
C TRP A 110 21.01 1.58 6.16
N ARG A 111 21.62 1.51 7.34
CA ARG A 111 22.75 0.61 7.60
C ARG A 111 22.37 -0.87 7.46
N ARG A 112 21.16 -1.26 7.88
CA ARG A 112 20.64 -2.62 7.68
C ARG A 112 20.42 -2.93 6.21
N ALA A 113 19.82 -2.01 5.46
CA ALA A 113 19.58 -2.15 4.03
C ALA A 113 20.89 -2.20 3.22
N ALA A 114 21.89 -1.38 3.59
CA ALA A 114 23.23 -1.44 3.01
C ALA A 114 23.92 -2.77 3.30
N ALA A 115 23.83 -3.28 4.54
CA ALA A 115 24.39 -4.58 4.93
C ALA A 115 23.70 -5.76 4.23
N ALA A 116 22.40 -5.64 3.93
CA ALA A 116 21.62 -6.64 3.21
C ALA A 116 21.81 -6.59 1.67
N GLY A 117 22.54 -5.60 1.14
CA GLY A 117 22.82 -5.47 -0.30
C GLY A 117 21.62 -5.05 -1.14
N VAL A 118 20.57 -4.50 -0.52
CA VAL A 118 19.35 -4.02 -1.20
C VAL A 118 19.43 -2.55 -1.64
N LEU A 119 20.46 -1.82 -1.17
CA LEU A 119 20.78 -0.47 -1.65
C LEU A 119 21.93 -0.58 -2.67
N GLY A 120 21.60 -0.37 -3.95
CA GLY A 120 22.55 -0.39 -5.07
C GLY A 120 23.25 0.95 -5.30
#